data_AF-A0A0F9RZZ8-F1
#
_entry.id   AF-A0A0F9RZZ8-F1
#
_cell.length_a   1.000
_cell.length_b   1.000
_cell.length_c   1.000
_cell.angle_alpha   90.00
_cell.angle_beta   90.00
_cell.angle_gamma   90.00
#
_symmetry.space_group_name_H-M   'P 1'
#
loop_
_entity.id
_entity.type
_entity.pdbx_description
1 polymer ?
#
loop_
_entity_poly.entity_id
_entity_poly.type
_entity_poly.pdbx_seq_one_letter_code
_entity_poly.pdbx_strand_id
1 'polypeptide(L)'
;MIELIFHYGTEIVLIKIEGNKVTFSNSAYGAVYGSIENLKLSYDGVVKEHPDLETNEDWRGEAIKRFKEKVKSFDTEEETASYIIEDLRKHGYLPKYKQKQGHRREVIE
;
A
#
# COMPACT_ATOMS: atom_id res chain seq x y z
N MET A 1 -12.52 -8.38 6.01
CA MET A 1 -11.75 -7.15 6.22
C MET A 1 -10.37 -7.47 6.78
N ILE A 2 -9.33 -6.89 6.19
CA ILE A 2 -7.92 -6.98 6.65
C ILE A 2 -7.37 -5.57 6.87
N GLU A 3 -6.67 -5.39 7.98
CA GLU A 3 -5.93 -4.18 8.31
C GLU A 3 -4.43 -4.47 8.31
N LEU A 4 -3.66 -3.59 7.69
CA LEU A 4 -2.22 -3.64 7.64
C LEU A 4 -1.63 -2.38 8.28
N ILE A 5 -0.57 -2.56 9.05
CA ILE A 5 0.15 -1.48 9.69
C ILE A 5 1.60 -1.49 9.18
N PHE A 6 2.02 -0.36 8.65
CA PHE A 6 3.38 -0.12 8.17
C PHE A 6 4.01 1.05 8.92
N HIS A 7 5.34 1.05 8.98
CA HIS A 7 6.13 2.20 9.39
C HIS A 7 6.85 2.77 8.17
N TYR A 8 6.86 4.10 8.04
CA TYR A 8 7.65 4.82 7.05
C TYR A 8 8.42 5.93 7.78
N GLY A 9 9.70 5.69 8.06
CA GLY A 9 10.46 6.54 8.99
C GLY A 9 9.80 6.58 10.37
N THR A 10 9.34 7.76 10.79
CA THR A 10 8.60 7.97 12.05
C THR A 10 7.08 7.92 11.89
N GLU A 11 6.57 7.78 10.67
CA GLU A 11 5.13 7.77 10.38
C GLU A 11 4.57 6.35 10.47
N ILE A 12 3.37 6.23 11.05
CA ILE A 12 2.59 4.99 11.01
C ILE A 12 1.61 5.13 9.86
N VAL A 13 1.56 4.12 9.00
CA VAL A 13 0.63 4.04 7.87
C VAL A 13 -0.29 2.85 8.09
N LEU A 14 -1.60 3.12 8.08
CA LEU A 14 -2.65 2.13 8.23
C LEU A 14 -3.32 1.93 6.87
N ILE A 15 -3.45 0.68 6.47
CA ILE A 15 -4.11 0.30 5.22
C ILE A 15 -5.24 -0.65 5.56
N LYS A 16 -6.44 -0.33 5.12
CA LYS A 16 -7.63 -1.13 5.35
C LYS A 16 -8.14 -1.66 4.02
N ILE A 17 -8.37 -2.96 3.99
CA ILE A 17 -8.86 -3.73 2.83
C ILE A 17 -10.23 -4.30 3.22
N GLU A 18 -11.25 -3.90 2.49
CA GLU A 18 -12.64 -4.32 2.69
C GLU A 18 -13.24 -4.71 1.34
N GLY A 19 -13.24 -6.02 1.07
CA GLY A 19 -13.47 -6.54 -0.29
C GLY A 19 -12.50 -5.91 -1.29
N ASN A 20 -13.03 -5.27 -2.34
CA ASN A 20 -12.23 -4.64 -3.40
C ASN A 20 -11.84 -3.18 -3.08
N LYS A 21 -12.22 -2.67 -1.90
CA LYS A 21 -11.93 -1.30 -1.50
C LYS A 21 -10.69 -1.28 -0.62
N VAL A 22 -9.70 -0.49 -1.04
CA VAL A 22 -8.50 -0.23 -0.25
C VAL A 22 -8.46 1.25 0.13
N THR A 23 -8.29 1.50 1.43
CA THR A 23 -8.18 2.86 1.98
C THR A 23 -6.89 2.99 2.78
N PHE A 24 -6.28 4.16 2.72
CA PHE A 24 -4.97 4.45 3.29
C PHE A 24 -5.08 5.58 4.29
N SER A 25 -4.38 5.47 5.41
CA SER A 25 -4.35 6.48 6.45
C SER A 25 -2.92 6.59 6.96
N ASN A 26 -2.51 7.78 7.41
CA ASN A 26 -1.23 7.94 8.07
C ASN A 26 -1.36 8.80 9.33
N SER A 27 -0.39 8.65 10.22
CA SER A 27 -0.31 9.44 11.45
C SER A 27 0.02 10.92 11.19
N ALA A 28 0.61 11.26 10.04
CA ALA A 28 0.98 12.63 9.69
C ALA A 28 -0.24 13.52 9.38
N TYR A 29 -1.33 12.96 8.84
CA TYR A 29 -2.57 13.67 8.50
C TYR A 29 -3.71 13.38 9.48
N GLY A 30 -3.41 12.97 10.73
CA GLY A 30 -4.43 12.79 11.77
C GLY A 30 -5.32 11.55 11.60
N ALA A 31 -4.79 10.49 10.99
CA ALA A 31 -5.48 9.21 10.76
C ALA A 31 -6.73 9.28 9.84
N VAL A 32 -6.83 10.27 8.96
CA VAL A 32 -7.89 10.35 7.95
C VAL A 32 -7.66 9.29 6.87
N TYR A 33 -8.64 8.41 6.67
CA TYR A 33 -8.62 7.45 5.57
C TYR A 33 -8.89 8.15 4.23
N GLY A 34 -7.95 8.04 3.30
CA GLY A 34 -7.99 8.57 1.95
C GLY A 34 -7.53 7.57 0.89
N SER A 35 -7.36 8.08 -0.33
CA SER A 35 -6.83 7.35 -1.49
C SER A 35 -5.32 7.13 -1.36
N ILE A 36 -4.79 6.19 -2.17
CA ILE A 36 -3.35 5.90 -2.32
C ILE A 36 -2.51 7.14 -2.69
N GLU A 37 -3.12 8.22 -3.19
CA GLU A 37 -2.43 9.47 -3.52
C GLU A 37 -1.66 10.08 -2.34
N ASN A 38 -2.06 9.76 -1.11
CA ASN A 38 -1.40 10.22 0.11
C ASN A 38 -0.20 9.36 0.53
N LEU A 39 0.09 8.26 -0.20
CA LEU A 39 1.30 7.47 0.01
C LEU A 39 2.51 8.14 -0.67
N LYS A 40 3.65 8.00 -0.02
CA LYS A 40 4.96 8.44 -0.48
C LYS A 40 5.57 7.32 -1.32
N LEU A 41 5.35 7.37 -2.63
CA LEU A 41 5.98 6.46 -3.57
C LEU A 41 7.38 6.97 -3.92
N SER A 42 8.39 6.12 -3.77
CA SER A 42 9.75 6.42 -4.22
C SER A 42 9.88 6.22 -5.73
N TYR A 43 10.51 7.16 -6.42
CA TYR A 43 10.79 7.05 -7.85
C TYR A 43 11.57 5.76 -8.18
N ASP A 44 12.64 5.49 -7.42
CA ASP A 44 13.44 4.26 -7.59
C ASP A 44 12.62 2.98 -7.38
N GLY A 45 11.65 3.00 -6.47
CA GLY A 45 10.76 1.86 -6.25
C GLY A 45 9.82 1.66 -7.44
N VAL A 46 9.28 2.75 -7.98
CA VAL A 46 8.39 2.70 -9.16
C VAL A 46 9.16 2.24 -10.39
N VAL A 47 10.34 2.79 -10.68
CA VAL A 47 11.13 2.42 -11.86
C VAL A 47 11.62 0.97 -11.78
N LYS A 48 11.92 0.44 -10.58
CA LYS A 48 12.25 -0.98 -10.41
C LYS A 48 11.10 -1.91 -10.78
N GLU A 49 9.87 -1.53 -10.51
CA GLU A 49 8.67 -2.31 -10.80
C GLU A 49 8.12 -2.07 -12.21
N HIS A 50 8.28 -0.84 -12.69
CA HIS A 50 7.81 -0.36 -13.98
C HIS A 50 8.94 0.44 -14.65
N PRO A 51 9.94 -0.25 -15.25
CA PRO A 51 11.07 0.41 -15.90
C PRO A 51 10.63 1.34 -17.04
N ASP A 52 9.47 1.06 -17.64
CA ASP A 52 8.88 1.89 -18.69
C ASP A 52 8.45 3.29 -18.21
N LEU A 53 8.32 3.49 -16.90
CA LEU A 53 7.99 4.79 -16.31
C LEU A 53 9.22 5.68 -16.06
N GLU A 54 10.44 5.19 -16.30
CA GLU A 54 11.67 5.98 -16.10
C GLU A 54 11.70 7.28 -16.93
N THR A 55 11.18 7.22 -18.15
CA THR A 55 11.15 8.39 -19.04
C THR A 55 9.81 9.14 -19.00
N ASN A 56 8.89 8.76 -18.13
CA ASN A 56 7.55 9.32 -18.07
C ASN A 56 7.49 10.45 -17.03
N GLU A 57 7.15 11.68 -17.47
CA GLU A 57 7.00 12.83 -16.57
C GLU A 57 5.85 12.65 -15.55
N ASP A 58 4.82 11.86 -15.89
CA ASP A 58 3.72 11.49 -14.99
C ASP A 58 3.85 10.05 -14.44
N TRP A 59 5.08 9.60 -14.21
CA TRP A 59 5.36 8.27 -13.65
C TRP A 59 4.55 7.97 -12.37
N ARG A 60 4.32 8.98 -11.51
CA ARG A 60 3.61 8.82 -10.25
C ARG A 60 2.12 8.57 -10.47
N GLY A 61 1.49 9.31 -11.38
CA GLY A 61 0.08 9.13 -11.72
C GLY A 61 -0.17 7.74 -12.32
N GLU A 62 0.70 7.33 -13.25
CA GLU A 62 0.60 6.04 -13.92
C GLU A 62 0.87 4.87 -12.96
N ALA A 63 1.86 4.99 -12.05
CA ALA A 63 2.11 3.98 -11.02
C ALA A 63 0.89 3.80 -10.08
N ILE A 64 0.28 4.91 -9.64
CA ILE A 64 -0.94 4.88 -8.81
C ILE A 64 -2.09 4.20 -9.55
N LYS A 65 -2.25 4.48 -10.85
CA LYS A 65 -3.27 3.87 -11.68
C LYS A 65 -3.06 2.36 -11.80
N ARG A 66 -1.84 1.93 -12.13
CA ARG A 66 -1.47 0.51 -12.24
C ARG A 66 -1.67 -0.23 -10.91
N PHE A 67 -1.29 0.38 -9.80
CA PHE A 67 -1.55 -0.17 -8.48
C PHE A 67 -3.06 -0.36 -8.24
N LYS A 68 -3.87 0.67 -8.51
CA LYS A 68 -5.34 0.59 -8.35
C LYS A 68 -5.94 -0.50 -9.24
N GLU A 69 -5.44 -0.68 -10.46
CA GLU A 69 -5.86 -1.74 -11.38
C GLU A 69 -5.45 -3.13 -10.88
N LYS A 70 -4.22 -3.27 -10.39
CA LYS A 70 -3.70 -4.52 -9.83
C LYS A 70 -4.47 -4.96 -8.60
N VAL A 71 -4.75 -4.05 -7.68
CA VAL A 71 -5.59 -4.30 -6.49
C VAL A 71 -6.98 -4.78 -6.89
N LYS A 72 -7.60 -4.19 -7.92
CA LYS A 72 -8.92 -4.62 -8.43
C LYS A 72 -8.91 -5.99 -9.10
N SER A 73 -7.75 -6.50 -9.52
CA SER A 73 -7.63 -7.80 -10.17
C SER A 73 -7.62 -8.98 -9.19
N PHE A 74 -7.47 -8.72 -7.89
CA PHE A 74 -7.48 -9.77 -6.87
C PHE A 74 -8.90 -10.07 -6.39
N ASP A 75 -9.19 -11.36 -6.22
CA ASP A 75 -10.50 -11.84 -5.78
C ASP A 75 -10.62 -11.86 -4.25
N THR A 76 -9.49 -11.87 -3.54
CA THR A 76 -9.46 -11.97 -2.08
C THR A 76 -8.70 -10.83 -1.39
N GLU A 77 -9.13 -10.53 -0.17
CA GLU A 77 -8.45 -9.55 0.68
C GLU A 77 -7.03 -9.99 1.06
N GLU A 78 -6.78 -11.30 1.18
CA GLU A 78 -5.45 -11.86 1.50
C GLU A 78 -4.46 -11.68 0.34
N GLU A 79 -4.89 -11.92 -0.90
CA GLU A 79 -4.05 -11.66 -2.09
C GLU A 79 -3.75 -10.18 -2.22
N THR A 80 -4.78 -9.34 -2.03
CA THR A 80 -4.63 -7.89 -2.00
C THR A 80 -3.64 -7.46 -0.92
N ALA A 81 -3.76 -7.99 0.29
CA ALA A 81 -2.87 -7.68 1.40
C ALA A 81 -1.43 -8.08 1.09
N SER A 82 -1.23 -9.28 0.55
CA SER A 82 0.09 -9.81 0.19
C SER A 82 0.76 -8.93 -0.86
N TYR A 83 0.03 -8.57 -1.93
CA TYR A 83 0.54 -7.65 -2.95
C TYR A 83 0.93 -6.30 -2.36
N ILE A 84 0.07 -5.69 -1.54
CA ILE A 84 0.35 -4.38 -0.92
C ILE A 84 1.59 -4.43 -0.02
N ILE A 85 1.79 -5.51 0.73
CA ILE A 85 2.98 -5.70 1.57
C ILE A 85 4.25 -5.74 0.71
N GLU A 86 4.24 -6.50 -0.38
CA GLU A 86 5.41 -6.62 -1.26
C GLU A 86 5.70 -5.34 -2.04
N ASP A 87 4.67 -4.68 -2.55
CA ASP A 87 4.75 -3.44 -3.31
C ASP A 87 5.32 -2.30 -2.45
N LEU A 88 4.74 -2.06 -1.27
CA LEU A 88 5.18 -0.97 -0.39
C LEU A 88 6.58 -1.19 0.20
N ARG A 89 7.02 -2.44 0.37
CA ARG A 89 8.41 -2.75 0.77
C ARG A 89 9.43 -2.15 -0.20
N LYS A 90 9.14 -2.13 -1.51
CA LYS A 90 10.01 -1.54 -2.55
C LYS A 90 10.16 -0.04 -2.39
N HIS A 91 9.15 0.61 -1.79
CA HIS A 91 9.13 2.04 -1.52
C HIS A 91 9.70 2.40 -0.14
N GLY A 92 10.24 1.44 0.61
CA GLY A 92 10.84 1.68 1.93
C GLY A 92 9.85 1.65 3.09
N TYR A 93 8.63 1.16 2.86
CA TYR A 93 7.69 0.89 3.95
C TYR A 93 8.06 -0.41 4.67
N LEU A 94 8.02 -0.38 5.99
CA LEU A 94 8.30 -1.51 6.84
C LEU A 94 6.98 -2.09 7.36
N PRO A 95 6.50 -3.24 6.86
CA PRO A 95 5.33 -3.90 7.40
C PRO A 95 5.58 -4.29 8.86
N LYS A 96 4.57 -4.11 9.71
CA LYS A 96 4.64 -4.48 11.14
C LYS A 96 3.58 -5.50 11.50
N TYR A 97 2.33 -5.21 11.15
CA TYR A 97 1.21 -6.02 11.57
C TYR A 97 0.19 -6.26 10.47
N LYS A 98 -0.37 -7.47 10.44
CA LYS A 98 -1.58 -7.84 9.70
C LYS A 98 -2.65 -8.22 10.71
N GLN A 99 -3.86 -7.72 10.53
CA GLN A 99 -5.00 -8.08 11.36
C GLN A 99 -6.20 -8.39 10.48
N LYS A 100 -6.63 -9.65 10.50
CA LYS A 100 -7.89 -10.07 9.89
C LYS A 100 -9.03 -9.87 10.89
N GLN A 101 -10.17 -9.38 10.43
CA GLN A 101 -11.35 -9.17 11.27
C GLN A 101 -11.74 -10.46 12.01
N GLY A 102 -11.91 -10.36 13.34
CA GLY A 102 -12.24 -11.50 14.20
C GLY A 102 -11.05 -12.40 14.55
N HIS A 103 -9.85 -12.11 14.05
CA HIS A 103 -8.62 -12.82 14.38
C HIS A 103 -7.66 -11.95 15.18
N ARG A 104 -6.74 -12.61 15.89
CA ARG A 104 -5.65 -11.93 16.60
C ARG A 104 -4.69 -11.31 15.58
N ARG A 105 -4.11 -10.16 15.94
CA ARG A 105 -3.07 -9.49 15.16
C ARG A 105 -1.85 -10.39 14.98
N GLU A 106 -1.36 -10.47 13.76
CA GLU A 106 -0.17 -11.19 13.34
C GLU A 106 0.98 -10.20 13.09
N VAL A 107 2.20 -10.58 13.43
CA VAL A 107 3.42 -9.81 13.11
C VAL A 107 3.91 -10.24 11.73
N ILE A 108 4.19 -9.27 10.86
CA ILE A 108 4.58 -9.50 9.46
C ILE A 108 5.91 -8.79 9.11
N GLU A 109 6.71 -8.49 10.14
CA GLU A 109 8.02 -7.84 10.05
C GLU A 109 9.00 -8.62 9.16
#